data_AF-A0A7V6TKS3-F1
#
_entry.id   AF-A0A7V6TKS3-F1
#
_cell.length_a   1.000
_cell.length_b   1.000
_cell.length_c   1.000
_cell.angle_alpha   90.00
_cell.angle_beta   90.00
_cell.angle_gamma   90.00
#
_symmetry.space_group_name_H-M   'P 1'
#
loop_
_entity.id
_entity.type
_entity.pdbx_description
1 polymer ?
#
loop_
_entity_poly.entity_id
_entity_poly.type
_entity_poly.pdbx_seq_one_letter_code
_entity_poly.pdbx_strand_id
1 'polypeptide(L)'
;GGTDLAAMILNRFIPSISVGQGILLIDFFVIISSGIAFNWELAMYAWIALFISSKVIDLIQEGFNYAKAVYIISVKAEEISQKILTEMERGVTLLEAEGGFTRHNKYVLLCVITRLEVSKLKNIVHEIDPRAFVIVHEVHEVLGEGFSYKNG
;
A
#
# COMPACT_ATOMS: atom_id res chain seq x y z
N GLY A 1 -26.20 -11.30 4.31
CA GLY A 1 -26.59 -12.63 4.82
C GLY A 1 -27.04 -12.52 6.27
N GLY A 2 -27.63 -13.58 6.85
CA GLY A 2 -28.11 -13.57 8.25
C GLY A 2 -27.01 -13.28 9.29
N THR A 3 -25.77 -13.65 9.00
CA THR A 3 -24.56 -13.37 9.79
C THR A 3 -24.18 -11.89 9.81
N ASP A 4 -24.34 -11.16 8.69
CA ASP A 4 -24.10 -9.71 8.63
C ASP A 4 -25.08 -8.95 9.53
N LEU A 5 -26.32 -9.43 9.63
CA LEU A 5 -27.37 -8.83 10.46
C LEU A 5 -27.09 -9.06 11.95
N ALA A 6 -26.57 -10.23 12.31
CA ALA A 6 -26.13 -10.54 13.67
C ALA A 6 -24.89 -9.72 14.08
N ALA A 7 -23.94 -9.52 13.16
CA ALA A 7 -22.75 -8.70 13.42
C ALA A 7 -23.08 -7.21 13.64
N MET A 8 -24.03 -6.66 12.88
CA MET A 8 -24.53 -5.30 13.09
C MET A 8 -25.22 -5.14 14.46
N ILE A 9 -25.94 -6.16 14.94
CA ILE A 9 -26.55 -6.14 16.27
C ILE A 9 -25.48 -6.23 17.37
N LEU A 10 -24.44 -7.06 17.18
CA LEU A 10 -23.33 -7.19 18.14
C LEU A 10 -22.52 -5.89 18.28
N ASN A 11 -22.32 -5.16 17.18
CA ASN A 11 -21.65 -3.85 17.16
C ASN A 11 -22.39 -2.82 18.05
N ARG A 12 -23.71 -2.94 18.19
CA ARG A 12 -24.52 -2.05 19.05
C ARG A 12 -24.31 -2.28 20.55
N PHE A 13 -23.81 -3.44 20.96
CA PHE A 13 -23.51 -3.75 22.36
C PHE A 13 -22.03 -3.56 22.75
N ILE A 14 -21.11 -3.64 21.78
CA ILE A 14 -19.67 -3.44 22.00
C ILE A 14 -19.10 -2.51 20.90
N PRO A 15 -19.16 -1.18 21.08
CA PRO A 15 -18.82 -0.19 20.05
C PRO A 15 -17.33 -0.13 19.70
N SER A 16 -16.46 -0.72 20.54
CA SER A 16 -15.01 -0.72 20.35
C SER A 16 -14.51 -1.77 19.35
N ILE A 17 -15.41 -2.62 18.83
CA ILE A 17 -15.09 -3.69 17.89
C ILE A 17 -15.58 -3.27 16.49
N SER A 18 -14.71 -3.32 15.49
CA SER A 18 -15.11 -2.97 14.13
C SER A 18 -16.13 -3.98 13.59
N VAL A 19 -16.99 -3.56 12.66
CA VAL A 19 -18.01 -4.44 12.06
C VAL A 19 -17.38 -5.73 11.50
N GLY A 20 -16.20 -5.63 10.87
CA GLY A 20 -15.46 -6.77 10.36
C GLY A 20 -14.96 -7.73 11.44
N GLN A 21 -14.50 -7.23 12.58
CA GLN A 21 -14.12 -8.07 13.73
C GLN A 21 -15.35 -8.78 14.35
N GLY A 22 -16.51 -8.11 14.35
CA GLY A 22 -17.77 -8.70 14.77
C GLY A 22 -18.24 -9.85 13.87
N ILE A 23 -18.14 -9.69 12.54
CA ILE A 23 -18.44 -10.74 11.56
C ILE A 23 -17.50 -11.93 11.76
N LEU A 24 -16.18 -11.70 11.86
CA LEU A 24 -15.18 -12.75 12.07
C LEU A 24 -15.43 -13.56 13.35
N LEU A 25 -15.83 -12.92 14.44
CA LEU A 25 -16.17 -13.61 15.69
C LEU A 25 -17.39 -14.53 15.53
N ILE A 26 -18.44 -14.03 14.88
CA ILE A 26 -19.66 -14.82 14.68
C ILE A 26 -19.37 -16.00 13.76
N ASP A 27 -18.65 -15.78 12.66
CA ASP A 27 -18.29 -16.85 11.73
C ASP A 27 -17.37 -17.89 12.40
N PHE A 28 -16.48 -17.48 13.28
CA PHE A 28 -15.66 -18.39 14.08
C PHE A 28 -16.51 -19.34 14.94
N PHE A 29 -17.52 -18.82 15.65
CA PHE A 29 -18.42 -19.63 16.47
C PHE A 29 -19.34 -20.53 15.63
N VAL A 30 -19.79 -20.05 14.46
CA VAL A 30 -20.58 -20.86 13.52
C VAL A 30 -19.76 -22.02 12.99
N ILE A 31 -18.49 -21.81 12.63
CA ILE A 31 -17.65 -22.89 12.11
C ILE A 31 -17.25 -23.89 13.19
N ILE A 32 -16.97 -23.44 14.43
CA ILE A 32 -16.74 -24.36 15.56
C ILE A 32 -17.97 -25.22 15.82
N SER A 33 -19.15 -24.60 15.86
CA SER A 33 -20.41 -25.31 16.10
C SER A 33 -20.72 -26.29 14.97
N SER A 34 -20.41 -25.92 13.73
CA SER A 34 -20.52 -26.81 12.56
C SER A 34 -19.54 -27.98 12.59
N GLY A 35 -18.30 -27.75 13.04
CA GLY A 35 -17.29 -28.80 13.22
C GLY A 35 -17.66 -29.83 14.27
N ILE A 36 -18.38 -29.41 15.32
CA ILE A 36 -18.93 -30.30 16.35
C ILE A 36 -20.20 -31.02 15.85
N ALA A 37 -21.03 -30.36 15.04
CA ALA A 37 -22.34 -30.89 14.62
C ALA A 37 -22.32 -31.75 13.34
N PHE A 38 -21.36 -31.56 12.43
CA PHE A 38 -21.36 -32.20 11.10
C PHE A 38 -20.10 -33.05 10.84
N ASN A 39 -18.94 -32.43 10.63
CA ASN A 39 -17.64 -33.10 10.42
C ASN A 39 -16.51 -32.05 10.47
N TRP A 40 -15.42 -32.35 11.17
CA TRP A 40 -14.25 -31.48 11.29
C TRP A 40 -13.58 -31.17 9.94
N GLU A 41 -13.64 -32.09 8.99
CA GLU A 41 -13.09 -31.90 7.65
C GLU A 41 -13.84 -30.78 6.88
N LEU A 42 -15.18 -30.77 6.97
CA LEU A 42 -16.01 -29.76 6.32
C LEU A 42 -15.83 -28.38 6.97
N ALA A 43 -15.67 -28.34 8.30
CA ALA A 43 -15.38 -27.12 9.03
C ALA A 43 -14.03 -26.51 8.64
N MET A 44 -13.00 -27.34 8.46
CA MET A 44 -11.68 -26.89 8.00
C MET A 44 -11.73 -26.29 6.60
N TYR A 45 -12.46 -26.91 5.66
CA TYR A 45 -12.65 -26.34 4.32
C TYR A 45 -13.38 -24.99 4.35
N ALA A 46 -14.42 -24.86 5.18
CA ALA A 46 -15.13 -23.58 5.35
C ALA A 46 -14.21 -22.49 5.93
N TRP A 47 -13.38 -22.83 6.91
CA TRP A 47 -12.42 -21.91 7.52
C TRP A 47 -11.37 -21.43 6.50
N ILE A 48 -10.82 -22.35 5.70
CA ILE A 48 -9.86 -22.02 4.63
C ILE A 48 -10.52 -21.12 3.58
N ALA A 49 -11.73 -21.45 3.14
CA ALA A 49 -12.45 -20.67 2.14
C ALA A 49 -12.73 -19.23 2.63
N LEU A 50 -13.08 -19.07 3.91
CA LEU A 50 -13.33 -17.76 4.53
C LEU A 50 -12.04 -16.93 4.64
N PHE A 51 -10.94 -17.56 5.06
CA PHE A 51 -9.63 -16.90 5.11
C PHE A 51 -9.17 -16.41 3.73
N ILE A 52 -9.27 -17.27 2.71
CA ILE A 52 -8.92 -16.90 1.32
C ILE A 52 -9.82 -15.77 0.82
N SER A 53 -11.13 -15.85 1.06
CA SER A 53 -12.09 -14.82 0.64
C SER A 53 -11.78 -13.46 1.27
N SER A 54 -11.48 -13.43 2.58
CA SER A 54 -11.05 -12.21 3.26
C SER A 54 -9.81 -11.60 2.60
N LYS A 55 -8.79 -12.41 2.30
CA LYS A 55 -7.57 -11.93 1.65
C LYS A 55 -7.80 -11.40 0.24
N VAL A 56 -8.70 -12.02 -0.51
CA VAL A 56 -9.09 -11.54 -1.85
C VAL A 56 -9.84 -10.22 -1.75
N ILE A 57 -10.75 -10.06 -0.79
CA ILE A 57 -11.48 -8.81 -0.55
C ILE A 57 -10.51 -7.70 -0.18
N ASP A 58 -9.59 -7.95 0.77
CA ASP A 58 -8.56 -6.99 1.17
C ASP A 58 -7.73 -6.56 -0.05
N LEU A 59 -7.29 -7.51 -0.86
CA LEU A 59 -6.49 -7.26 -2.07
C LEU A 59 -7.24 -6.43 -3.13
N ILE A 60 -8.56 -6.63 -3.28
CA ILE A 60 -9.39 -5.86 -4.19
C ILE A 60 -9.65 -4.44 -3.65
N GLN A 61 -9.86 -4.31 -2.33
CA GLN A 61 -10.13 -3.02 -1.68
C GLN A 61 -8.88 -2.13 -1.62
N GLU A 62 -7.74 -2.69 -1.20
CA GLU A 62 -6.46 -1.98 -1.11
C GLU A 62 -5.81 -1.82 -2.50
N GLY A 63 -6.15 -2.67 -3.46
CA GLY A 63 -5.59 -2.68 -4.81
C GLY A 63 -4.15 -3.22 -4.87
N PHE A 64 -3.69 -3.52 -6.09
CA PHE A 64 -2.34 -4.05 -6.34
C PHE A 64 -1.22 -2.99 -6.35
N ASN A 65 -1.56 -1.70 -6.25
CA ASN A 65 -0.63 -0.60 -6.47
C ASN A 65 -0.06 -0.09 -5.15
N TYR A 66 0.90 -0.85 -4.60
CA TYR A 66 1.77 -0.34 -3.55
C TYR A 66 2.59 0.84 -4.09
N ALA A 67 2.20 2.05 -3.70
CA ALA A 67 2.98 3.24 -3.93
C ALA A 67 4.31 3.14 -3.16
N LYS A 68 5.35 3.73 -3.74
CA LYS A 68 6.68 3.85 -3.17
C LYS A 68 7.04 5.33 -3.18
N ALA A 69 7.47 5.83 -2.02
CA ALA A 69 8.09 7.14 -1.93
C ALA A 69 9.58 6.94 -2.17
N VAL A 70 10.13 7.65 -3.15
CA VAL A 70 11.54 7.57 -3.51
C VAL A 70 12.20 8.92 -3.27
N TYR A 71 13.25 8.90 -2.46
CA TYR A 71 14.14 10.04 -2.27
C TYR A 71 15.40 9.83 -3.11
N ILE A 72 15.76 10.83 -3.92
CA ILE A 72 16.95 10.80 -4.78
C ILE A 72 17.87 11.94 -4.37
N ILE A 73 19.10 11.59 -4.00
CA ILE A 73 20.14 12.52 -3.57
C ILE A 73 21.26 12.47 -4.59
N SER A 74 21.46 13.56 -5.33
CA SER A 74 22.44 13.65 -6.42
C SER A 74 22.90 15.09 -6.60
N VAL A 75 24.10 15.27 -7.17
CA VAL A 75 24.57 16.59 -7.64
C VAL A 75 23.95 17.01 -8.97
N LYS A 76 23.24 16.10 -9.64
CA LYS A 76 22.52 16.31 -10.91
C LYS A 76 21.00 16.21 -10.71
N ALA A 77 20.50 16.70 -9.58
CA ALA A 77 19.08 16.59 -9.20
C ALA A 77 18.14 17.19 -10.27
N GLU A 78 18.43 18.36 -10.82
CA GLU A 78 17.65 18.98 -11.90
C GLU A 78 17.55 18.10 -13.15
N GLU A 79 18.67 17.54 -13.62
CA GLU A 79 18.71 16.70 -14.83
C GLU A 79 17.89 15.42 -14.63
N ILE A 80 18.02 14.79 -13.46
CA ILE A 80 17.22 13.64 -13.06
C ILE A 80 15.73 14.01 -13.01
N SER A 81 15.38 15.14 -12.38
CA SER A 81 14.00 15.61 -12.28
C SER A 81 13.37 15.80 -13.65
N GLN A 82 14.10 16.40 -14.60
CA GLN A 82 13.59 16.59 -15.96
C GLN A 82 13.33 15.25 -16.67
N LYS A 83 14.26 14.28 -16.55
CA LYS A 83 14.10 12.97 -17.19
C LYS A 83 12.94 12.17 -16.57
N ILE A 84 12.70 12.30 -15.26
CA ILE A 84 11.53 11.69 -14.61
C ILE A 84 10.22 12.33 -15.13
N LEU A 85 10.17 13.66 -15.21
CA LEU A 85 8.98 14.38 -15.69
C LEU A 85 8.63 14.02 -17.14
N THR A 86 9.62 13.86 -18.01
CA THR A 86 9.41 13.61 -19.45
C THR A 86 9.28 12.14 -19.81
N GLU A 87 10.08 11.24 -19.23
CA GLU A 87 10.07 9.82 -19.62
C GLU A 87 9.16 8.95 -18.75
N MET A 88 8.88 9.36 -17.51
CA MET A 88 7.99 8.63 -16.62
C MET A 88 6.64 9.32 -16.44
N GLU A 89 6.50 10.57 -16.87
CA GLU A 89 5.28 11.39 -16.68
C GLU A 89 4.86 11.44 -15.19
N ARG A 90 5.85 11.46 -14.29
CA ARG A 90 5.63 11.51 -12.83
C ARG A 90 6.07 12.83 -12.24
N GLY A 91 5.25 13.36 -11.34
CA GLY A 91 5.58 14.53 -10.55
C GLY A 91 6.78 14.31 -9.64
N VAL A 92 7.60 15.33 -9.48
CA VAL A 92 8.76 15.35 -8.61
C VAL A 92 8.72 16.63 -7.77
N THR A 93 8.93 16.49 -6.47
CA THR A 93 9.07 17.61 -5.54
C THR A 93 10.54 17.82 -5.20
N LEU A 94 11.05 19.04 -5.36
CA LEU A 94 12.38 19.45 -4.94
C LEU A 94 12.35 19.82 -3.46
N LEU A 95 13.15 19.14 -2.64
CA LEU A 95 13.33 19.44 -1.22
C LEU A 95 14.70 20.09 -1.04
N GLU A 96 14.74 21.30 -0.50
CA GLU A 96 15.99 21.94 -0.09
C GLU A 96 16.62 21.19 1.08
N ALA A 97 17.90 20.84 0.96
CA ALA A 97 18.66 20.14 1.98
C ALA A 97 20.09 20.67 2.06
N GLU A 98 20.71 20.50 3.22
CA GLU A 98 22.12 20.83 3.45
C GLU A 98 22.91 19.54 3.70
N GLY A 99 24.08 19.41 3.06
CA GLY A 99 24.97 18.28 3.32
C GLY A 99 25.52 18.32 4.74
N GLY A 100 25.24 17.31 5.57
CA GLY A 100 25.69 17.29 6.97
C GLY A 100 27.21 17.35 7.17
N PHE A 101 27.99 16.88 6.19
CA PHE A 101 29.46 17.00 6.19
C PHE A 101 29.95 18.22 5.43
N THR A 102 29.48 18.40 4.19
CA THR A 102 30.00 19.43 3.27
C THR A 102 29.41 20.82 3.51
N ARG A 103 28.29 20.93 4.23
CA ARG A 103 27.54 22.17 4.46
C ARG A 103 27.04 22.87 3.18
N HIS A 104 27.04 22.14 2.06
CA HIS A 104 26.52 22.65 0.79
C HIS A 104 25.02 22.43 0.69
N ASN A 105 24.32 23.47 0.26
CA ASN A 105 22.93 23.36 -0.17
C ASN A 105 22.83 22.49 -1.42
N LYS A 106 21.86 21.59 -1.42
CA LYS A 106 21.56 20.67 -2.51
C LYS A 106 20.07 20.35 -2.50
N TYR A 107 19.57 19.87 -3.63
CA TYR A 107 18.21 19.35 -3.69
C TYR A 107 18.17 17.85 -3.45
N VAL A 108 17.13 17.41 -2.74
CA VAL A 108 16.70 16.02 -2.68
C VAL A 108 15.39 15.93 -3.46
N LEU A 109 15.31 15.02 -4.41
CA LEU A 109 14.07 14.78 -5.14
C LEU A 109 13.20 13.84 -4.34
N LEU A 110 11.93 14.19 -4.15
CA LEU A 110 10.89 13.29 -3.69
C LEU A 110 9.97 12.95 -4.87
N CYS A 111 9.83 11.68 -5.16
CA CYS A 111 8.90 11.18 -6.18
C CYS A 111 8.09 10.03 -5.61
N VAL A 112 6.78 10.03 -5.85
CA VAL A 112 5.91 8.89 -5.55
C VAL A 112 5.66 8.15 -6.84
N ILE A 113 5.94 6.85 -6.83
CA ILE A 113 5.80 5.97 -8.00
C ILE A 113 5.20 4.62 -7.58
N THR A 114 4.73 3.84 -8.54
CA THR A 114 4.32 2.45 -8.31
C THR A 114 5.54 1.53 -8.15
N ARG A 115 5.32 0.35 -7.55
CA ARG A 115 6.34 -0.70 -7.44
C ARG A 115 6.98 -1.07 -8.79
N LEU A 116 6.22 -1.06 -9.88
CA LEU A 116 6.70 -1.44 -11.21
C LEU A 116 7.64 -0.39 -11.82
N GLU A 117 7.43 0.88 -11.48
CA GLU A 117 8.22 2.01 -11.98
C GLU A 117 9.59 2.14 -11.29
N VAL A 118 9.80 1.49 -10.13
CA VAL A 118 11.04 1.60 -9.34
C VAL A 118 12.27 1.23 -10.14
N SER A 119 12.21 0.16 -10.94
CA SER A 119 13.35 -0.27 -11.75
C SER A 119 13.69 0.75 -12.83
N LYS A 120 12.69 1.33 -13.49
CA LYS A 120 12.88 2.38 -14.51
C LYS A 120 13.51 3.63 -13.90
N LEU A 121 13.01 4.06 -12.73
CA LEU A 121 13.56 5.21 -12.00
C LEU A 121 15.03 5.01 -11.63
N LYS A 122 15.38 3.83 -11.11
CA LYS A 122 16.78 3.50 -10.76
C LYS A 122 17.70 3.56 -11.97
N ASN A 123 17.26 3.08 -13.13
CA ASN A 123 18.04 3.15 -14.36
C ASN A 123 18.27 4.60 -14.79
N ILE A 124 17.21 5.42 -14.82
CA ILE A 124 17.31 6.87 -15.12
C ILE A 124 18.33 7.55 -14.21
N VAL A 125 18.24 7.32 -12.90
CA VAL A 125 19.16 7.93 -11.93
C VAL A 125 20.59 7.45 -12.16
N HIS A 126 20.79 6.15 -12.36
CA HIS A 126 22.13 5.56 -12.54
C HIS A 126 22.81 5.99 -13.83
N GLU A 127 22.05 6.14 -14.92
CA GLU A 127 22.55 6.66 -16.20
C GLU A 127 23.06 8.11 -16.09
N ILE A 128 22.34 8.96 -15.34
CA ILE A 128 22.68 10.38 -15.19
C ILE A 128 23.81 10.56 -14.17
N ASP A 129 23.67 9.96 -12.99
CA ASP A 129 24.62 10.04 -11.90
C ASP A 129 24.82 8.67 -11.22
N PRO A 130 25.87 7.91 -11.61
CA PRO A 130 26.20 6.64 -10.98
C PRO A 130 26.53 6.73 -9.49
N ARG A 131 26.81 7.94 -8.97
CA ARG A 131 27.13 8.19 -7.55
C ARG A 131 25.92 8.67 -6.74
N ALA A 132 24.75 8.80 -7.36
CA ALA A 132 23.52 9.19 -6.69
C ALA A 132 23.10 8.14 -5.66
N PHE A 133 22.47 8.59 -4.57
CA PHE A 133 21.89 7.73 -3.55
C PHE A 133 20.36 7.76 -3.65
N VAL A 134 19.74 6.59 -3.67
CA VAL A 134 18.29 6.42 -3.84
C VAL A 134 17.72 5.65 -2.65
N ILE A 135 16.76 6.25 -1.95
CA ILE A 135 16.04 5.63 -0.83
C ILE A 135 14.63 5.31 -1.29
N VAL A 136 14.18 4.07 -1.11
CA VAL A 136 12.83 3.63 -1.48
C VAL A 136 12.09 3.22 -0.23
N HIS A 137 10.99 3.92 0.07
CA HIS A 137 10.10 3.65 1.19
C HIS A 137 8.78 3.06 0.74
N GLU A 138 8.22 2.18 1.56
CA GLU A 138 6.84 1.74 1.44
C GLU A 138 5.88 2.83 1.90
N VAL A 139 4.88 3.09 1.06
CA VAL A 139 3.80 4.02 1.36
C VAL A 139 2.54 3.20 1.55
N HIS A 140 1.90 3.36 2.71
CA HIS A 140 0.67 2.63 3.03
C HIS A 140 -0.52 3.13 2.21
N GLU A 141 -0.63 4.46 2.06
CA GLU A 141 -1.70 5.10 1.30
C GLU A 141 -1.17 6.37 0.65
N VAL A 142 -1.62 6.66 -0.58
CA VAL A 142 -1.36 7.93 -1.25
C VAL A 142 -2.63 8.40 -1.94
N LEU A 143 -3.00 9.65 -1.69
CA LEU A 143 -4.21 10.29 -2.20
C LEU A 143 -3.82 11.39 -3.18
N GLY A 144 -4.48 11.46 -4.33
CA GLY A 144 -4.24 12.50 -5.33
C GLY A 144 -4.12 12.01 -6.77
N GLU A 145 -3.75 12.94 -7.64
CA GLU A 145 -3.55 12.73 -9.08
C GLU A 145 -2.51 11.65 -9.38
N GLY A 146 -2.82 10.80 -10.37
CA GLY A 146 -1.94 9.70 -10.79
C GLY A 146 -1.92 8.47 -9.87
N PHE A 147 -2.73 8.45 -8.79
CA PHE A 147 -2.87 7.31 -7.88
C PHE A 147 -4.32 7.01 -7.47
N SER A 148 -5.03 7.96 -6.84
CA SER A 148 -6.32 7.70 -6.18
C SER A 148 -7.51 8.42 -6.81
N TYR A 149 -7.29 9.47 -7.61
CA TYR A 149 -8.37 10.09 -8.37
C TYR A 149 -8.79 9.18 -9.54
N LYS A 150 -9.96 8.53 -9.40
CA LYS A 150 -10.78 8.18 -10.57
C LYS A 150 -11.53 9.45 -10.97
N ASN A 151 -11.36 9.88 -12.22
CA ASN A 151 -12.19 10.93 -12.82
C ASN A 151 -13.67 10.61 -12.55
N GLY A 152 -14.37 11.56 -11.96
CA GLY A 152 -15.83 11.54 -11.84
C GLY A 152 -16.51 11.63 -13.19
#